data_AF-A0A2E0R1G0-F1
#
_entry.id   AF-A0A2E0R1G0-F1
#
_cell.length_a   1.000
_cell.length_b   1.000
_cell.length_c   1.000
_cell.angle_alpha   90.00
_cell.angle_beta   90.00
_cell.angle_gamma   90.00
#
_symmetry.space_group_name_H-M   'P 1'
#
loop_
_entity.id
_entity.type
_entity.pdbx_description
1 polymer ?
#
loop_
_entity_poly.entity_id
_entity_poly.type
_entity_poly.pdbx_seq_one_letter_code
_entity_poly.pdbx_strand_id
1 'polypeptide(L)'
;MRPLLLLLAGLALPYYAQTEGQTKSPITWMELPDQHGHYLMVQTTQDDTLILTPNESFFPKLGLKAEGPAKDPDIDELNKGSSFSKITGWDPGEQAEWGLYFPKTGELRIDLQSEGGDFELSLNGEKSLFVSSPGFHTLQLTCTRSSSSSSVSNIRITGPPATGASVVRKRWRPAAAHTKFESSKSPDKVRLWIMEMDAVPGDLNFYSPITTPFGYYGPTWNADGTVNTSFNFSLWSFGRNESQPPLEQLSHLIAIGNPNATFGGFDHEGTGVKVRDWEPLEGRQGQSQALALRVEPGAKYDTYYSYFFASDENRWHLFGAGKKYNKGKPLDSLWVGSFVEVPGPAPVQRTGPYKRTMRYRGWVMDESGKWYPLDRMQNGNIDKETGYTHTDRGITEDGWFYLATGGWTFQDPPNNGEDIELPYSGKPDVEYLDTDDLEFLTQVPSEISISKVERSGEKARITYNVRNTGENAEAFLYWGDEEGLTFKDRWENEIRLISLQEGKNEQIIEGIKFDSTLYVRSFLRNSDGQFWSFETASSAP
;
A
#
# COMPACT_ATOMS: atom_id res chain seq x y z
N MET A 1 30.11 -44.19 10.73
CA MET A 1 30.14 -43.03 9.83
C MET A 1 30.01 -41.78 10.68
N ARG A 2 31.05 -40.96 10.75
CA ARG A 2 31.05 -39.65 11.44
C ARG A 2 30.81 -38.55 10.40
N PRO A 3 30.06 -37.48 10.70
CA PRO A 3 29.94 -36.35 9.78
C PRO A 3 31.27 -35.59 9.74
N LEU A 4 31.71 -35.23 8.54
CA LEU A 4 32.94 -34.49 8.29
C LEU A 4 32.64 -33.00 8.56
N LEU A 5 33.18 -32.47 9.66
CA LEU A 5 33.17 -31.05 10.00
C LEU A 5 34.35 -30.40 9.24
N LEU A 6 34.09 -29.62 8.19
CA LEU A 6 35.13 -28.83 7.53
C LEU A 6 35.34 -27.52 8.31
N LEU A 7 36.37 -27.48 9.14
CA LEU A 7 36.96 -26.22 9.63
C LEU A 7 37.90 -25.69 8.54
N LEU A 8 37.59 -24.54 7.95
CA LEU A 8 38.52 -23.79 7.10
C LEU A 8 39.35 -22.85 7.99
N ALA A 9 40.58 -23.28 8.30
CA ALA A 9 41.60 -22.44 8.93
C ALA A 9 42.37 -21.68 7.85
N GLY A 10 42.44 -20.34 7.98
CA GLY A 10 43.11 -19.45 7.04
C GLY A 10 44.59 -19.76 6.88
N LEU A 11 44.98 -20.20 5.68
CA LEU A 11 46.38 -20.23 5.23
C LEU A 11 46.61 -19.03 4.31
N ALA A 12 47.61 -18.21 4.64
CA ALA A 12 48.05 -17.10 3.80
C ALA A 12 48.57 -17.65 2.47
N LEU A 13 47.83 -17.39 1.39
CA LEU A 13 48.17 -17.75 0.02
C LEU A 13 48.97 -16.62 -0.67
N PRO A 14 49.77 -16.94 -1.70
CA PRO A 14 50.63 -15.98 -2.40
C PRO A 14 49.81 -14.89 -3.10
N TYR A 15 50.45 -13.74 -3.33
CA TYR A 15 49.91 -12.54 -3.98
C TYR A 15 49.31 -12.88 -5.36
N TYR A 16 48.02 -13.22 -5.40
CA TYR A 16 47.25 -13.36 -6.62
C TYR A 16 47.15 -11.98 -7.28
N ALA A 17 47.30 -11.92 -8.60
CA ALA A 17 46.87 -10.74 -9.36
C ALA A 17 45.46 -10.35 -8.90
N GLN A 18 45.22 -9.05 -8.71
CA GLN A 18 43.90 -8.54 -8.33
C GLN A 18 42.89 -8.98 -9.40
N THR A 19 42.15 -10.05 -9.14
CA THR A 19 41.03 -10.48 -9.98
C THR A 19 39.88 -9.54 -9.70
N GLU A 20 39.33 -8.94 -10.76
CA GLU A 20 38.20 -8.01 -10.65
C GLU A 20 36.88 -8.75 -10.82
N GLY A 21 36.90 -10.00 -11.30
CA GLY A 21 35.69 -10.78 -11.50
C GLY A 21 34.73 -10.10 -12.48
N GLN A 22 33.47 -10.04 -12.08
CA GLN A 22 32.41 -9.34 -12.80
C GLN A 22 32.19 -7.89 -12.34
N THR A 23 32.90 -7.41 -11.30
CA THR A 23 32.56 -6.15 -10.59
C THR A 23 32.60 -4.91 -11.48
N LYS A 24 33.41 -4.92 -12.55
CA LYS A 24 33.48 -3.84 -13.56
C LYS A 24 32.84 -4.19 -14.89
N SER A 25 32.24 -5.37 -15.02
CA SER A 25 31.51 -5.73 -16.23
C SER A 25 30.21 -4.93 -16.34
N PRO A 26 29.80 -4.53 -17.56
CA PRO A 26 28.49 -3.93 -17.76
C PRO A 26 27.38 -4.90 -17.37
N ILE A 27 26.24 -4.36 -16.99
CA ILE A 27 25.01 -5.13 -16.84
C ILE A 27 24.48 -5.46 -18.24
N THR A 28 24.08 -6.71 -18.44
CA THR A 28 23.47 -7.20 -19.67
C THR A 28 22.23 -8.03 -19.38
N TRP A 29 21.35 -8.16 -20.37
CA TRP A 29 20.17 -9.02 -20.31
C TRP A 29 20.49 -10.41 -20.87
N MET A 30 20.03 -11.44 -20.17
CA MET A 30 20.19 -12.84 -20.56
C MET A 30 18.83 -13.52 -20.52
N GLU A 31 18.36 -14.03 -21.67
CA GLU A 31 17.16 -14.87 -21.71
C GLU A 31 17.44 -16.21 -21.04
N LEU A 32 16.48 -16.71 -20.25
CA LEU A 32 16.56 -18.02 -19.63
C LEU A 32 16.29 -19.10 -20.68
N PRO A 33 17.20 -20.08 -20.88
CA PRO A 33 17.06 -21.08 -21.95
C PRO A 33 15.75 -21.89 -21.92
N ASP A 34 15.21 -22.15 -20.72
CA ASP A 34 14.02 -22.96 -20.51
C ASP A 34 12.75 -22.14 -20.24
N GLN A 35 12.84 -20.81 -20.28
CA GLN A 35 11.73 -19.89 -19.99
C GLN A 35 11.72 -18.75 -21.01
N HIS A 36 11.18 -19.05 -22.20
CA HIS A 36 11.05 -18.05 -23.25
C HIS A 36 10.33 -16.79 -22.77
N GLY A 37 10.87 -15.64 -23.13
CA GLY A 37 10.35 -14.35 -22.70
C GLY A 37 10.63 -14.01 -21.23
N HIS A 38 11.47 -14.77 -20.54
CA HIS A 38 11.99 -14.43 -19.21
C HIS A 38 13.48 -14.15 -19.26
N TYR A 39 13.88 -13.06 -18.59
CA TYR A 39 15.22 -12.51 -18.66
C TYR A 39 15.80 -12.30 -17.26
N LEU A 40 17.11 -12.56 -17.14
CA LEU A 40 17.92 -12.15 -16.02
C LEU A 40 18.72 -10.91 -16.39
N MET A 41 18.84 -10.00 -15.42
CA MET A 41 19.82 -8.92 -15.47
C MET A 41 21.11 -9.45 -14.84
N VAL A 42 22.21 -9.46 -15.59
CA VAL A 42 23.44 -10.18 -15.17
C VAL A 42 24.71 -9.35 -15.38
N GLN A 43 25.74 -9.63 -14.59
CA GLN A 43 27.13 -9.23 -14.84
C GLN A 43 28.01 -10.47 -14.95
N THR A 44 28.57 -10.68 -16.13
CA THR A 44 29.42 -11.85 -16.41
C THR A 44 30.88 -11.57 -16.03
N THR A 45 31.55 -12.57 -15.45
CA THR A 45 32.98 -12.48 -15.12
C THR A 45 33.85 -12.38 -16.37
N GLN A 46 34.98 -11.67 -16.25
CA GLN A 46 36.00 -11.55 -17.29
C GLN A 46 37.24 -12.43 -17.05
N ASP A 47 37.38 -13.00 -15.85
CA ASP A 47 38.61 -13.68 -15.38
C ASP A 47 38.33 -14.99 -14.62
N ASP A 48 37.25 -15.67 -14.98
CA ASP A 48 36.81 -16.96 -14.42
C ASP A 48 36.61 -16.95 -12.89
N THR A 49 36.45 -15.76 -12.31
CA THR A 49 36.21 -15.53 -10.89
C THR A 49 34.92 -14.76 -10.69
N LEU A 50 34.04 -15.20 -9.78
CA LEU A 50 32.96 -14.34 -9.29
C LEU A 50 33.33 -13.76 -7.93
N ILE A 51 33.02 -12.48 -7.74
CA ILE A 51 33.20 -11.79 -6.46
C ILE A 51 31.82 -11.34 -5.98
N LEU A 52 31.26 -12.04 -5.02
CA LEU A 52 29.95 -11.70 -4.45
C LEU A 52 30.12 -10.70 -3.32
N THR A 53 29.49 -9.54 -3.44
CA THR A 53 29.56 -8.45 -2.48
C THR A 53 28.19 -8.19 -1.84
N PRO A 54 28.12 -7.34 -0.80
CA PRO A 54 26.85 -6.96 -0.21
C PRO A 54 25.92 -6.20 -1.18
N ASN A 55 26.44 -5.58 -2.24
CA ASN A 55 25.67 -4.75 -3.20
C ASN A 55 24.68 -5.54 -4.06
N GLU A 56 24.90 -6.85 -4.21
CA GLU A 56 24.07 -7.81 -4.92
C GLU A 56 23.51 -8.91 -4.00
N SER A 57 23.71 -8.75 -2.68
CA SER A 57 23.14 -9.63 -1.67
C SER A 57 21.68 -9.30 -1.37
N PHE A 58 20.92 -10.30 -0.95
CA PHE A 58 19.54 -10.20 -0.50
C PHE A 58 19.33 -10.94 0.81
N PHE A 59 18.33 -10.51 1.59
CA PHE A 59 18.02 -11.02 2.91
C PHE A 59 16.66 -11.73 2.85
N PRO A 60 16.61 -13.07 2.94
CA PRO A 60 15.35 -13.83 2.96
C PRO A 60 14.45 -13.46 4.14
N LYS A 61 15.06 -13.00 5.23
CA LYS A 61 14.39 -12.45 6.41
C LYS A 61 15.02 -11.09 6.73
N LEU A 62 14.23 -10.21 7.36
CA LEU A 62 14.77 -8.97 7.88
C LEU A 62 15.58 -9.25 9.14
N GLY A 63 16.69 -8.53 9.33
CA GLY A 63 17.59 -8.69 10.48
C GLY A 63 19.02 -8.28 10.15
N LEU A 64 19.48 -8.68 8.97
CA LEU A 64 20.77 -8.27 8.42
C LEU A 64 20.79 -6.82 7.93
N LYS A 65 22.00 -6.27 7.84
CA LYS A 65 22.26 -4.92 7.34
C LYS A 65 23.49 -4.90 6.44
N ALA A 66 23.38 -4.26 5.28
CA ALA A 66 24.52 -3.91 4.44
C ALA A 66 25.10 -2.55 4.87
N GLU A 67 26.40 -2.50 5.17
CA GLU A 67 27.11 -1.32 5.64
C GLU A 67 28.22 -0.92 4.67
N GLY A 68 28.52 0.38 4.59
CA GLY A 68 29.47 0.96 3.66
C GLY A 68 29.82 2.41 3.99
N PRO A 69 30.51 3.12 3.09
CA PRO A 69 30.57 2.86 1.64
C PRO A 69 31.53 1.74 1.22
N ALA A 70 31.22 1.07 0.11
CA ALA A 70 32.19 0.26 -0.64
C ALA A 70 33.05 1.13 -1.56
N LYS A 71 34.15 0.53 -2.05
CA LYS A 71 35.04 1.16 -3.04
C LYS A 71 34.32 1.36 -4.39
N ASP A 72 33.57 0.35 -4.83
CA ASP A 72 32.82 0.43 -6.07
C ASP A 72 31.48 1.15 -5.83
N PRO A 73 31.07 2.05 -6.74
CA PRO A 73 29.82 2.78 -6.63
C PRO A 73 28.62 1.87 -6.87
N ASP A 74 27.43 2.37 -6.55
CA ASP A 74 26.19 1.75 -7.00
C ASP A 74 26.11 1.73 -8.53
N ILE A 75 25.67 0.60 -9.08
CA ILE A 75 25.56 0.39 -10.53
C ILE A 75 24.07 0.43 -10.88
N ASP A 76 23.71 1.25 -11.86
CA ASP A 76 22.34 1.46 -12.37
C ASP A 76 21.29 1.79 -11.28
N GLU A 77 21.71 2.51 -10.24
CA GLU A 77 20.89 2.90 -9.09
C GLU A 77 20.17 1.73 -8.39
N LEU A 78 20.71 0.51 -8.52
CA LEU A 78 20.11 -0.70 -7.95
C LEU A 78 20.11 -0.72 -6.42
N ASN A 79 20.79 0.23 -5.78
CA ASN A 79 20.80 0.50 -4.34
C ASN A 79 20.51 1.98 -4.01
N LYS A 80 19.88 2.72 -4.92
CA LYS A 80 19.53 4.14 -4.76
C LYS A 80 20.76 5.02 -4.44
N GLY A 81 21.88 4.75 -5.12
CA GLY A 81 23.13 5.49 -4.98
C GLY A 81 23.97 5.12 -3.75
N SER A 82 23.57 4.11 -2.98
CA SER A 82 24.35 3.59 -1.84
C SER A 82 25.24 2.42 -2.27
N SER A 83 26.42 2.31 -1.68
CA SER A 83 27.29 1.13 -1.84
C SER A 83 27.71 0.56 -0.49
N PHE A 84 28.00 -0.75 -0.46
CA PHE A 84 28.17 -1.52 0.77
C PHE A 84 29.41 -2.40 0.73
N SER A 85 30.25 -2.29 1.76
CA SER A 85 31.50 -3.04 1.92
C SER A 85 31.36 -4.31 2.75
N LYS A 86 30.34 -4.42 3.61
CA LYS A 86 30.09 -5.61 4.44
C LYS A 86 28.63 -5.81 4.79
N ILE A 87 28.26 -7.04 5.16
CA ILE A 87 26.97 -7.41 5.78
C ILE A 87 27.22 -7.63 7.28
N THR A 88 26.39 -7.02 8.13
CA THR A 88 26.41 -7.12 9.60
C THR A 88 25.02 -7.48 10.14
N GLY A 89 24.89 -7.59 11.46
CA GLY A 89 23.64 -7.97 12.13
C GLY A 89 23.40 -9.47 12.16
N TRP A 90 24.46 -10.26 12.01
CA TRP A 90 24.37 -11.72 11.98
C TRP A 90 24.05 -12.30 13.36
N ASP A 91 22.94 -13.02 13.44
CA ASP A 91 22.61 -13.92 14.53
C ASP A 91 22.50 -15.37 14.01
N PRO A 92 22.56 -16.40 14.88
CA PRO A 92 22.44 -17.78 14.43
C PRO A 92 21.09 -18.01 13.72
N GLY A 93 21.15 -18.51 12.49
CA GLY A 93 19.99 -18.73 11.62
C GLY A 93 19.73 -17.61 10.62
N GLU A 94 20.37 -16.45 10.74
CA GLU A 94 20.30 -15.38 9.73
C GLU A 94 20.97 -15.80 8.42
N GLN A 95 20.44 -15.28 7.31
CA GLN A 95 20.83 -15.70 5.96
C GLN A 95 21.02 -14.51 5.01
N ALA A 96 22.04 -14.58 4.18
CA ALA A 96 22.18 -13.74 2.99
C ALA A 96 22.21 -14.61 1.73
N GLU A 97 21.67 -14.10 0.64
CA GLU A 97 21.50 -14.81 -0.63
C GLU A 97 22.03 -14.01 -1.82
N TRP A 98 22.59 -14.71 -2.80
CA TRP A 98 23.02 -14.18 -4.09
C TRP A 98 22.46 -15.03 -5.23
N GLY A 99 21.98 -14.37 -6.28
CA GLY A 99 21.58 -15.04 -7.52
C GLY A 99 22.77 -15.18 -8.45
N LEU A 100 22.98 -16.38 -9.00
CA LEU A 100 24.12 -16.74 -9.83
C LEU A 100 23.64 -17.45 -11.10
N TYR A 101 24.34 -17.26 -12.21
CA TYR A 101 24.16 -18.06 -13.40
C TYR A 101 25.47 -18.79 -13.74
N PHE A 102 25.43 -20.12 -13.81
CA PHE A 102 26.57 -20.95 -14.17
C PHE A 102 26.35 -21.60 -15.54
N PRO A 103 27.22 -21.38 -16.54
CA PRO A 103 27.09 -22.02 -17.85
C PRO A 103 27.60 -23.47 -17.88
N LYS A 104 28.26 -23.93 -16.81
CA LYS A 104 28.93 -25.24 -16.73
C LYS A 104 28.67 -25.90 -15.40
N THR A 105 28.77 -27.22 -15.38
CA THR A 105 28.70 -28.05 -14.17
C THR A 105 30.07 -28.22 -13.53
N GLY A 106 30.09 -28.68 -12.28
CA GLY A 106 31.33 -29.00 -11.56
C GLY A 106 31.40 -28.44 -10.15
N GLU A 107 32.53 -28.68 -9.50
CA GLU A 107 32.79 -28.23 -8.13
C GLU A 107 33.21 -26.75 -8.08
N LEU A 108 32.57 -25.99 -7.20
CA LEU A 108 32.93 -24.62 -6.85
C LEU A 108 34.01 -24.61 -5.78
N ARG A 109 34.96 -23.69 -5.91
CA ARG A 109 35.91 -23.35 -4.85
C ARG A 109 35.55 -21.99 -4.30
N ILE A 110 35.35 -21.93 -2.98
CA ILE A 110 34.88 -20.73 -2.28
C ILE A 110 35.95 -20.23 -1.33
N ASP A 111 36.20 -18.92 -1.37
CA ASP A 111 36.95 -18.17 -0.37
C ASP A 111 36.02 -17.10 0.23
N LEU A 112 35.69 -17.27 1.51
CA LEU A 112 34.79 -16.38 2.26
C LEU A 112 35.61 -15.39 3.07
N GLN A 113 35.43 -14.11 2.79
CA GLN A 113 36.03 -13.02 3.56
C GLN A 113 35.04 -12.57 4.62
N SER A 114 35.15 -13.14 5.82
CA SER A 114 34.34 -12.80 7.00
C SER A 114 35.21 -12.48 8.21
N GLU A 115 34.64 -11.73 9.15
CA GLU A 115 35.22 -11.46 10.46
C GLU A 115 34.20 -11.88 11.52
N GLY A 116 34.59 -12.72 12.47
CA GLY A 116 33.71 -13.17 13.55
C GLY A 116 32.57 -14.08 13.09
N GLY A 117 32.30 -15.12 13.88
CA GLY A 117 31.23 -16.09 13.61
C GLY A 117 31.59 -17.20 12.63
N ASP A 118 30.73 -18.20 12.57
CA ASP A 118 30.85 -19.40 11.75
C ASP A 118 29.69 -19.44 10.74
N PHE A 119 30.00 -19.69 9.48
CA PHE A 119 29.01 -19.66 8.39
C PHE A 119 28.99 -20.97 7.61
N GLU A 120 27.82 -21.29 7.08
CA GLU A 120 27.59 -22.44 6.22
C GLU A 120 27.02 -21.97 4.88
N LEU A 121 27.50 -22.56 3.79
CA LEU A 121 27.04 -22.28 2.43
C LEU A 121 26.14 -23.39 1.92
N SER A 122 25.11 -23.01 1.20
CA SER A 122 24.28 -23.90 0.40
C SER A 122 24.05 -23.31 -0.99
N LEU A 123 23.87 -24.21 -1.97
CA LEU A 123 23.49 -23.86 -3.34
C LEU A 123 22.08 -24.42 -3.57
N ASN A 124 21.14 -23.57 -3.93
CA ASN A 124 19.71 -23.91 -4.06
C ASN A 124 19.13 -24.57 -2.79
N GLY A 125 19.63 -24.20 -1.60
CA GLY A 125 19.24 -24.80 -0.33
C GLY A 125 19.92 -26.14 0.00
N GLU A 126 20.70 -26.72 -0.92
CA GLU A 126 21.47 -27.95 -0.68
C GLU A 126 22.87 -27.62 -0.14
N LYS A 127 23.33 -28.35 0.89
CA LYS A 127 24.70 -28.23 1.45
C LYS A 127 25.74 -28.87 0.54
N SER A 128 25.76 -28.45 -0.71
CA SER A 128 26.64 -28.91 -1.77
C SER A 128 27.17 -27.70 -2.53
N LEU A 129 28.47 -27.71 -2.83
CA LEU A 129 29.13 -26.71 -3.67
C LEU A 129 29.38 -27.25 -5.08
N PHE A 130 28.54 -28.21 -5.51
CA PHE A 130 28.59 -28.79 -6.86
C PHE A 130 27.43 -28.27 -7.70
N VAL A 131 27.76 -27.66 -8.85
CA VAL A 131 26.78 -27.25 -9.86
C VAL A 131 26.41 -28.49 -10.69
N SER A 132 25.21 -29.01 -10.49
CA SER A 132 24.73 -30.25 -11.13
C SER A 132 24.25 -30.04 -12.57
N SER A 133 23.75 -28.84 -12.88
CA SER A 133 23.32 -28.44 -14.23
C SER A 133 23.67 -26.98 -14.49
N PRO A 134 23.92 -26.57 -15.75
CA PRO A 134 23.97 -25.15 -16.10
C PRO A 134 22.65 -24.44 -15.78
N GLY A 135 22.70 -23.15 -15.50
CA GLY A 135 21.52 -22.32 -15.29
C GLY A 135 21.59 -21.42 -14.06
N PHE A 136 20.43 -20.89 -13.68
CA PHE A 136 20.24 -20.05 -12.51
C PHE A 136 20.33 -20.86 -11.21
N HIS A 137 21.06 -20.33 -10.23
CA HIS A 137 21.21 -20.88 -8.90
C HIS A 137 21.16 -19.76 -7.85
N THR A 138 20.78 -20.07 -6.63
CA THR A 138 20.94 -19.20 -5.46
C THR A 138 22.03 -19.74 -4.54
N LEU A 139 23.01 -18.91 -4.20
CA LEU A 139 23.96 -19.21 -3.14
C LEU A 139 23.48 -18.56 -1.85
N GLN A 140 23.32 -19.35 -0.80
CA GLN A 140 22.91 -18.88 0.52
C GLN A 140 24.03 -19.06 1.53
N LEU A 141 24.26 -18.04 2.35
CA LEU A 141 25.18 -18.04 3.47
C LEU A 141 24.37 -17.95 4.76
N THR A 142 24.41 -19.00 5.58
CA THR A 142 23.71 -19.05 6.87
C THR A 142 24.71 -18.90 8.01
N CYS A 143 24.44 -17.99 8.95
CA CYS A 143 25.20 -17.89 10.19
C CYS A 143 24.83 -19.05 11.13
N THR A 144 25.81 -19.85 11.55
CA THR A 144 25.62 -20.96 12.50
C THR A 144 26.04 -20.58 13.91
N ARG A 145 26.97 -19.63 14.04
CA ARG A 145 27.38 -19.01 15.29
C ARG A 145 27.77 -17.57 15.03
N SER A 146 27.27 -16.64 15.83
CA SER A 146 27.62 -15.22 15.72
C SER A 146 28.53 -14.76 16.86
N SER A 147 29.09 -13.57 16.67
CA SER A 147 29.79 -12.75 17.65
C SER A 147 29.46 -11.28 17.38
N SER A 148 29.77 -10.37 18.30
CA SER A 148 29.48 -8.94 18.11
C SER A 148 30.23 -8.30 16.93
N SER A 149 31.32 -8.92 16.45
CA SER A 149 32.08 -8.49 15.29
C SER A 149 31.68 -9.21 13.99
N SER A 150 30.69 -10.11 14.05
CA SER A 150 30.30 -10.95 12.91
C SER A 150 29.92 -10.11 11.69
N SER A 151 30.69 -10.26 10.63
CA SER A 151 30.49 -9.57 9.37
C SER A 151 31.03 -10.35 8.17
N VAL A 152 30.46 -10.09 7.00
CA VAL A 152 30.84 -10.73 5.74
C VAL A 152 31.13 -9.64 4.72
N SER A 153 32.35 -9.60 4.20
CA SER A 153 32.79 -8.58 3.24
C SER A 153 32.59 -9.01 1.80
N ASN A 154 32.99 -10.23 1.44
CA ASN A 154 32.75 -10.79 0.12
C ASN A 154 32.91 -12.33 0.10
N ILE A 155 32.45 -12.94 -0.98
CA ILE A 155 32.67 -14.35 -1.29
C ILE A 155 33.31 -14.41 -2.67
N ARG A 156 34.50 -15.01 -2.77
CA ARG A 156 35.15 -15.30 -4.03
C ARG A 156 34.86 -16.73 -4.47
N ILE A 157 34.39 -16.89 -5.70
CA ILE A 157 34.06 -18.18 -6.31
C ILE A 157 34.97 -18.42 -7.51
N THR A 158 35.59 -19.60 -7.55
CA THR A 158 36.40 -20.09 -8.69
C THR A 158 36.08 -21.55 -8.98
N GLY A 159 36.70 -22.13 -10.01
CA GLY A 159 36.49 -23.52 -10.43
C GLY A 159 35.83 -23.60 -11.81
N PRO A 160 35.66 -24.81 -12.37
CA PRO A 160 35.12 -24.98 -13.73
C PRO A 160 33.77 -24.27 -14.00
N PRO A 161 32.81 -24.26 -13.05
CA PRO A 161 31.56 -23.53 -13.26
C PRO A 161 31.71 -22.01 -13.35
N ALA A 162 32.75 -21.43 -12.72
CA ALA A 162 32.93 -19.98 -12.67
C ALA A 162 33.37 -19.38 -14.01
N THR A 163 33.93 -20.18 -14.93
CA THR A 163 34.29 -19.71 -16.27
C THR A 163 33.06 -19.27 -17.07
N GLY A 164 32.97 -17.97 -17.35
CA GLY A 164 31.82 -17.34 -18.01
C GLY A 164 30.55 -17.27 -17.15
N ALA A 165 30.67 -17.48 -15.84
CA ALA A 165 29.56 -17.34 -14.91
C ALA A 165 29.16 -15.88 -14.72
N SER A 166 27.96 -15.66 -14.18
CA SER A 166 27.45 -14.32 -13.93
C SER A 166 26.85 -14.17 -12.55
N VAL A 167 26.96 -12.98 -11.98
CA VAL A 167 26.13 -12.55 -10.85
C VAL A 167 24.83 -11.97 -11.40
N VAL A 168 23.71 -12.43 -10.86
CA VAL A 168 22.38 -11.91 -11.19
C VAL A 168 22.15 -10.66 -10.36
N ARG A 169 21.80 -9.57 -11.04
CA ARG A 169 21.53 -8.26 -10.45
C ARG A 169 20.01 -8.07 -10.32
N LYS A 170 19.61 -7.45 -9.22
CA LYS A 170 18.24 -6.97 -8.98
C LYS A 170 18.30 -5.71 -8.13
N ARG A 171 17.28 -4.86 -8.24
CA ARG A 171 17.11 -3.72 -7.34
C ARG A 171 16.94 -4.23 -5.90
N TRP A 172 17.50 -3.52 -4.91
CA TRP A 172 17.54 -3.95 -3.50
C TRP A 172 16.19 -4.41 -2.96
N ARG A 173 15.12 -3.69 -3.29
CA ARG A 173 13.73 -4.05 -3.01
C ARG A 173 12.95 -4.12 -4.33
N PRO A 174 11.86 -4.91 -4.40
CA PRO A 174 10.99 -4.92 -5.56
C PRO A 174 10.55 -3.48 -5.92
N ALA A 175 10.62 -3.12 -7.19
CA ALA A 175 10.01 -1.88 -7.66
C ALA A 175 8.49 -2.02 -7.59
N ALA A 176 7.77 -0.96 -7.23
CA ALA A 176 6.33 -1.04 -7.02
C ALA A 176 5.60 -1.40 -8.34
N ALA A 177 4.70 -2.39 -8.27
CA ALA A 177 3.83 -2.76 -9.38
C ALA A 177 2.54 -1.96 -9.28
N HIS A 178 2.10 -1.32 -10.37
CA HIS A 178 0.92 -0.46 -10.38
C HIS A 178 -0.10 -0.97 -11.41
N THR A 179 -1.38 -0.76 -11.10
CA THR A 179 -2.48 -1.09 -12.01
C THR A 179 -3.70 -0.20 -11.78
N LYS A 180 -4.59 -0.17 -12.76
CA LYS A 180 -5.95 0.36 -12.67
C LYS A 180 -6.93 -0.72 -13.11
N PHE A 181 -8.16 -0.62 -12.60
CA PHE A 181 -9.23 -1.54 -12.98
C PHE A 181 -10.34 -0.77 -13.68
N GLU A 182 -10.90 -1.38 -14.71
CA GLU A 182 -11.95 -0.81 -15.54
C GLU A 182 -13.01 -1.85 -15.86
N SER A 183 -14.16 -1.37 -16.33
CA SER A 183 -15.22 -2.24 -16.85
C SER A 183 -15.29 -2.12 -18.37
N SER A 184 -15.26 -3.26 -19.06
CA SER A 184 -15.44 -3.40 -20.50
C SER A 184 -16.78 -2.85 -20.98
N LYS A 185 -17.77 -2.74 -20.09
CA LYS A 185 -19.10 -2.21 -20.37
C LYS A 185 -19.14 -0.70 -20.49
N SER A 186 -18.03 0.00 -20.21
CA SER A 186 -17.91 1.45 -20.29
C SER A 186 -19.08 2.13 -19.57
N PRO A 187 -19.18 1.96 -18.23
CA PRO A 187 -20.19 2.68 -17.46
C PRO A 187 -20.09 4.17 -17.75
N ASP A 188 -21.20 4.88 -17.54
CA ASP A 188 -21.19 6.35 -17.55
C ASP A 188 -20.30 6.87 -16.39
N LYS A 189 -20.74 7.90 -15.69
CA LYS A 189 -19.96 8.46 -14.60
C LYS A 189 -20.03 7.55 -13.37
N VAL A 190 -18.92 6.92 -13.02
CA VAL A 190 -18.83 6.07 -11.83
C VAL A 190 -18.95 6.93 -10.57
N ARG A 191 -19.79 6.48 -9.63
CA ARG A 191 -20.04 7.14 -8.34
C ARG A 191 -19.66 6.29 -7.15
N LEU A 192 -19.54 4.98 -7.35
CA LEU A 192 -19.20 4.06 -6.28
C LEU A 192 -18.43 2.88 -6.85
N TRP A 193 -17.44 2.39 -6.12
CA TRP A 193 -16.84 1.09 -6.40
C TRP A 193 -16.78 0.24 -5.13
N ILE A 194 -16.84 -1.08 -5.33
CA ILE A 194 -16.55 -2.11 -4.34
C ILE A 194 -15.32 -2.86 -4.84
N MET A 195 -14.35 -3.07 -3.96
CA MET A 195 -13.16 -3.86 -4.22
C MET A 195 -12.92 -4.82 -3.07
N GLU A 196 -12.85 -6.11 -3.38
CA GLU A 196 -12.32 -7.13 -2.49
C GLU A 196 -10.85 -7.41 -2.79
N MET A 197 -10.03 -7.29 -1.76
CA MET A 197 -8.59 -7.49 -1.80
C MET A 197 -8.23 -8.75 -1.01
N ASP A 198 -7.35 -9.57 -1.56
CA ASP A 198 -6.96 -10.85 -0.97
C ASP A 198 -5.44 -11.05 -1.09
N ALA A 199 -4.73 -10.79 0.01
CA ALA A 199 -3.27 -10.85 0.07
C ALA A 199 -2.80 -12.30 0.05
N VAL A 200 -1.92 -12.64 -0.90
CA VAL A 200 -1.32 -13.98 -0.93
C VAL A 200 -0.31 -14.10 0.22
N PRO A 201 -0.43 -15.09 1.12
CA PRO A 201 0.51 -15.30 2.20
C PRO A 201 1.94 -15.53 1.69
N GLY A 202 2.91 -14.98 2.40
CA GLY A 202 4.34 -15.13 2.16
C GLY A 202 5.18 -14.86 3.41
N ASP A 203 6.49 -14.74 3.23
CA ASP A 203 7.43 -14.62 4.37
C ASP A 203 7.70 -13.17 4.81
N LEU A 204 7.23 -12.19 4.05
CA LEU A 204 7.63 -10.80 4.22
C LEU A 204 6.47 -9.84 3.90
N ASN A 205 6.36 -8.78 4.69
CA ASN A 205 5.29 -7.79 4.57
C ASN A 205 5.33 -7.04 3.22
N PHE A 206 4.20 -6.43 2.86
CA PHE A 206 4.07 -5.50 1.75
C PHE A 206 2.92 -4.52 1.96
N TYR A 207 2.95 -3.42 1.21
CA TYR A 207 1.93 -2.40 1.22
C TYR A 207 1.16 -2.44 -0.10
N SER A 208 -0.17 -2.53 0.00
CA SER A 208 -1.04 -2.62 -1.18
C SER A 208 -2.34 -1.86 -0.96
N PRO A 209 -2.34 -0.52 -0.99
CA PRO A 209 -3.56 0.26 -0.83
C PRO A 209 -4.35 0.32 -2.13
N ILE A 210 -5.61 0.75 -2.04
CA ILE A 210 -6.35 1.22 -3.20
C ILE A 210 -5.95 2.67 -3.46
N THR A 211 -5.61 3.00 -4.71
CA THR A 211 -5.35 4.37 -5.15
C THR A 211 -6.64 5.03 -5.60
N THR A 212 -6.89 6.24 -5.11
CA THR A 212 -8.11 7.02 -5.35
C THR A 212 -7.78 8.46 -5.73
N PRO A 213 -8.74 9.28 -6.21
CA PRO A 213 -8.49 10.69 -6.56
C PRO A 213 -7.94 11.56 -5.42
N PHE A 214 -8.08 11.13 -4.16
CA PHE A 214 -7.63 11.89 -2.99
C PHE A 214 -6.41 11.29 -2.29
N GLY A 215 -5.86 10.18 -2.79
CA GLY A 215 -4.66 9.55 -2.24
C GLY A 215 -4.79 8.04 -2.13
N TYR A 216 -4.29 7.49 -1.02
CA TYR A 216 -4.33 6.05 -0.73
C TYR A 216 -5.47 5.74 0.23
N TYR A 217 -6.06 4.56 0.06
CA TYR A 217 -7.28 4.15 0.72
C TYR A 217 -7.22 2.68 1.15
N GLY A 218 -7.79 2.39 2.32
CA GLY A 218 -7.93 1.03 2.84
C GLY A 218 -6.85 0.64 3.87
N PRO A 219 -6.82 -0.65 4.26
CA PRO A 219 -5.92 -1.16 5.28
C PRO A 219 -4.53 -1.49 4.72
N THR A 220 -3.67 -2.02 5.60
CA THR A 220 -2.36 -2.61 5.24
C THR A 220 -2.39 -4.12 5.48
N TRP A 221 -1.35 -4.84 5.03
CA TRP A 221 -1.32 -6.31 5.04
C TRP A 221 -0.06 -6.84 5.71
N ASN A 222 -0.22 -7.94 6.45
CA ASN A 222 0.88 -8.68 7.06
C ASN A 222 1.45 -9.71 6.09
N ALA A 223 2.66 -10.20 6.39
CA ALA A 223 3.36 -11.21 5.62
C ALA A 223 2.51 -12.47 5.43
N ASP A 224 1.83 -12.91 6.48
CA ASP A 224 0.95 -14.08 6.47
C ASP A 224 -0.36 -13.89 5.68
N GLY A 225 -0.52 -12.73 5.01
CA GLY A 225 -1.69 -12.37 4.23
C GLY A 225 -2.82 -11.77 5.05
N THR A 226 -2.71 -11.69 6.38
CA THR A 226 -3.78 -11.12 7.20
C THR A 226 -3.84 -9.60 7.07
N VAL A 227 -5.06 -9.06 7.04
CA VAL A 227 -5.29 -7.61 7.07
C VAL A 227 -4.93 -7.03 8.45
N ASN A 228 -4.30 -5.86 8.46
CA ASN A 228 -4.06 -5.12 9.70
C ASN A 228 -5.33 -4.43 10.21
N THR A 229 -5.30 -4.03 11.48
CA THR A 229 -6.45 -3.44 12.18
C THR A 229 -6.80 -2.03 11.70
N SER A 230 -5.78 -1.29 11.24
CA SER A 230 -5.87 0.14 10.95
C SER A 230 -6.36 0.38 9.53
N PHE A 231 -7.04 1.51 9.33
CA PHE A 231 -7.66 1.87 8.07
C PHE A 231 -7.31 3.29 7.65
N ASN A 232 -6.85 3.48 6.40
CA ASN A 232 -6.54 4.80 5.89
C ASN A 232 -7.68 5.41 5.06
N PHE A 233 -8.19 6.55 5.53
CA PHE A 233 -9.05 7.46 4.77
C PHE A 233 -8.63 8.88 5.15
N SER A 234 -7.80 9.49 4.30
CA SER A 234 -7.14 10.76 4.57
C SER A 234 -7.40 11.75 3.44
N LEU A 235 -7.96 12.91 3.76
CA LEU A 235 -8.25 13.96 2.79
C LEU A 235 -7.31 15.14 3.00
N TRP A 236 -6.44 15.35 2.03
CA TRP A 236 -5.48 16.46 2.02
C TRP A 236 -6.15 17.81 1.80
N SER A 237 -5.68 18.82 2.54
CA SER A 237 -6.07 20.23 2.39
C SER A 237 -4.98 21.03 1.66
N PHE A 238 -3.72 20.93 2.09
CA PHE A 238 -2.58 21.64 1.48
C PHE A 238 -1.24 20.93 1.74
N GLY A 239 -0.23 21.24 0.92
CA GLY A 239 1.07 20.55 0.93
C GLY A 239 2.01 20.98 2.07
N ARG A 240 3.06 20.19 2.30
CA ARG A 240 4.13 20.54 3.25
C ARG A 240 4.77 21.86 2.84
N ASN A 241 4.96 22.75 3.82
CA ASN A 241 5.50 24.11 3.63
C ASN A 241 4.61 25.08 2.85
N GLU A 242 3.35 24.72 2.55
CA GLU A 242 2.37 25.67 2.02
C GLU A 242 1.68 26.43 3.16
N SER A 243 1.29 27.69 2.91
CA SER A 243 0.45 28.44 3.85
C SER A 243 -0.95 27.86 3.88
N GLN A 244 -1.57 27.82 5.07
CA GLN A 244 -2.96 27.40 5.20
C GLN A 244 -3.86 28.25 4.28
N PRO A 245 -4.67 27.64 3.39
CA PRO A 245 -5.61 28.38 2.57
C PRO A 245 -6.79 28.90 3.41
N PRO A 246 -7.68 29.73 2.83
CA PRO A 246 -8.94 30.11 3.48
C PRO A 246 -9.69 28.89 4.03
N LEU A 247 -10.39 29.07 5.16
CA LEU A 247 -11.08 27.99 5.88
C LEU A 247 -11.92 27.14 4.92
N GLU A 248 -12.64 27.80 4.04
CA GLU A 248 -13.60 27.22 3.14
C GLU A 248 -12.95 26.49 1.94
N GLN A 249 -11.62 26.38 1.92
CA GLN A 249 -10.84 25.54 1.00
C GLN A 249 -10.22 24.33 1.71
N LEU A 250 -10.41 24.18 3.02
CA LEU A 250 -9.93 23.03 3.77
C LEU A 250 -10.82 21.80 3.49
N SER A 251 -10.18 20.65 3.34
CA SER A 251 -10.88 19.37 3.42
C SER A 251 -11.32 19.14 4.86
N HIS A 252 -12.51 18.56 5.06
CA HIS A 252 -13.07 18.33 6.38
C HIS A 252 -13.94 17.08 6.44
N LEU A 253 -13.93 16.37 7.57
CA LEU A 253 -14.74 15.17 7.79
C LEU A 253 -16.15 15.57 8.21
N ILE A 254 -17.16 14.89 7.66
CA ILE A 254 -18.58 15.15 7.95
C ILE A 254 -19.25 13.98 8.68
N ALA A 255 -18.69 12.77 8.62
CA ALA A 255 -19.19 11.64 9.40
C ALA A 255 -18.08 10.65 9.77
N ILE A 256 -18.28 9.91 10.87
CA ILE A 256 -17.45 8.79 11.32
C ILE A 256 -18.39 7.70 11.83
N GLY A 257 -18.28 6.46 11.36
CA GLY A 257 -19.16 5.37 11.81
C GLY A 257 -18.77 4.72 13.13
N ASN A 258 -18.18 5.50 14.04
CA ASN A 258 -17.88 5.09 15.41
C ASN A 258 -18.11 6.28 16.36
N PRO A 259 -18.94 6.12 17.41
CA PRO A 259 -19.25 7.20 18.36
C PRO A 259 -18.07 7.68 19.20
N ASN A 260 -17.03 6.86 19.33
CA ASN A 260 -15.87 7.10 20.19
C ASN A 260 -14.60 7.50 19.43
N ALA A 261 -14.64 7.44 18.10
CA ALA A 261 -13.56 7.91 17.24
C ALA A 261 -13.46 9.45 17.23
N THR A 262 -12.35 9.98 16.75
CA THR A 262 -12.11 11.43 16.72
C THR A 262 -12.06 11.98 15.30
N PHE A 263 -12.70 13.14 15.08
CA PHE A 263 -12.47 14.01 13.91
C PHE A 263 -11.06 14.61 14.00
N GLY A 264 -10.08 13.94 13.39
CA GLY A 264 -8.67 14.33 13.51
C GLY A 264 -8.04 14.79 12.19
N GLY A 265 -6.71 14.98 12.24
CA GLY A 265 -5.91 15.40 11.08
C GLY A 265 -4.48 14.87 11.11
N PHE A 266 -3.68 15.34 10.15
CA PHE A 266 -2.25 15.08 10.02
C PHE A 266 -1.53 16.32 9.47
N ASP A 267 -0.23 16.46 9.73
CA ASP A 267 0.59 17.65 9.37
C ASP A 267 2.04 17.35 8.92
N HIS A 268 2.57 16.15 9.17
CA HIS A 268 3.98 15.78 8.93
C HIS A 268 4.43 15.77 7.45
N GLU A 269 3.54 15.47 6.51
CA GLU A 269 3.81 15.46 5.05
C GLU A 269 3.02 16.55 4.30
N GLY A 270 2.40 17.45 5.05
CA GLY A 270 1.37 18.41 4.65
C GLY A 270 0.11 18.18 5.49
N THR A 271 -0.92 18.97 5.28
CA THR A 271 -2.03 19.09 6.23
C THR A 271 -3.34 18.58 5.64
N GLY A 272 -4.08 17.80 6.43
CA GLY A 272 -5.39 17.27 6.05
C GLY A 272 -6.14 16.66 7.23
N VAL A 273 -7.27 16.03 6.92
CA VAL A 273 -8.15 15.38 7.89
C VAL A 273 -8.14 13.86 7.75
N LYS A 274 -8.33 13.15 8.87
CA LYS A 274 -8.44 11.69 8.93
C LYS A 274 -9.16 11.27 10.21
N VAL A 275 -9.81 10.11 10.16
CA VAL A 275 -10.38 9.48 11.35
C VAL A 275 -9.23 9.06 12.28
N ARG A 276 -9.41 9.23 13.58
CA ARG A 276 -8.45 8.87 14.64
C ARG A 276 -9.14 8.01 15.70
N ASP A 277 -8.32 7.30 16.47
CA ASP A 277 -8.74 6.54 17.65
C ASP A 277 -9.75 5.42 17.34
N TRP A 278 -9.62 4.80 16.17
CA TRP A 278 -10.43 3.64 15.79
C TRP A 278 -9.68 2.69 14.86
N GLU A 279 -9.72 1.41 15.23
CA GLU A 279 -9.15 0.26 14.53
C GLU A 279 -10.32 -0.63 14.04
N PRO A 280 -10.94 -0.33 12.88
CA PRO A 280 -12.21 -0.96 12.46
C PRO A 280 -12.10 -2.47 12.21
N LEU A 281 -10.89 -2.96 11.92
CA LEU A 281 -10.62 -4.36 11.60
C LEU A 281 -10.01 -5.13 12.78
N GLU A 282 -9.97 -4.54 13.98
CA GLU A 282 -9.58 -5.26 15.19
C GLU A 282 -10.55 -6.42 15.47
N GLY A 283 -10.00 -7.63 15.62
CA GLY A 283 -10.78 -8.87 15.77
C GLY A 283 -11.28 -9.46 14.44
N ARG A 284 -10.95 -8.83 13.30
CA ARG A 284 -11.40 -9.21 11.95
C ARG A 284 -10.23 -9.51 11.01
N GLN A 285 -9.11 -9.97 11.54
CA GLN A 285 -7.91 -10.25 10.75
C GLN A 285 -8.08 -11.52 9.91
N GLY A 286 -8.58 -11.36 8.68
CA GLY A 286 -8.64 -12.38 7.65
C GLY A 286 -7.71 -12.08 6.47
N GLN A 287 -7.65 -13.00 5.52
CA GLN A 287 -6.84 -12.86 4.29
C GLN A 287 -7.52 -11.96 3.24
N SER A 288 -8.85 -11.84 3.31
CA SER A 288 -9.65 -11.03 2.39
C SER A 288 -10.35 -9.88 3.12
N GLN A 289 -10.46 -8.74 2.45
CA GLN A 289 -11.24 -7.59 2.92
C GLN A 289 -11.95 -6.90 1.76
N ALA A 290 -13.27 -6.78 1.87
CA ALA A 290 -14.09 -5.98 0.95
C ALA A 290 -14.23 -4.54 1.44
N LEU A 291 -14.02 -3.61 0.52
CA LEU A 291 -14.02 -2.16 0.74
C LEU A 291 -14.92 -1.48 -0.27
N ALA A 292 -15.58 -0.39 0.11
CA ALA A 292 -16.32 0.43 -0.83
C ALA A 292 -15.99 1.91 -0.67
N LEU A 293 -16.01 2.64 -1.77
CA LEU A 293 -15.88 4.08 -1.79
C LEU A 293 -16.94 4.67 -2.70
N ARG A 294 -17.74 5.60 -2.15
CA ARG A 294 -18.70 6.40 -2.89
C ARG A 294 -18.22 7.85 -2.98
N VAL A 295 -18.57 8.53 -4.07
CA VAL A 295 -18.38 9.96 -4.24
C VAL A 295 -19.64 10.66 -4.72
N GLU A 296 -19.90 11.83 -4.16
CA GLU A 296 -20.89 12.79 -4.62
C GLU A 296 -20.16 14.09 -5.01
N PRO A 297 -19.93 14.31 -6.31
CA PRO A 297 -19.30 15.54 -6.80
C PRO A 297 -20.19 16.75 -6.52
N GLY A 298 -19.61 17.83 -6.00
CA GLY A 298 -20.31 19.07 -5.69
C GLY A 298 -19.58 20.28 -6.27
N ALA A 299 -20.23 21.45 -6.32
CA ALA A 299 -19.67 22.64 -6.96
C ALA A 299 -18.32 23.09 -6.34
N LYS A 300 -18.14 22.85 -5.04
CA LYS A 300 -16.98 23.29 -4.26
C LYS A 300 -16.17 22.14 -3.66
N TYR A 301 -16.86 21.08 -3.29
CA TYR A 301 -16.28 19.90 -2.67
C TYR A 301 -16.78 18.67 -3.39
N ASP A 302 -15.92 17.67 -3.52
CA ASP A 302 -16.37 16.31 -3.75
C ASP A 302 -16.52 15.62 -2.39
N THR A 303 -17.67 15.02 -2.13
CA THR A 303 -17.94 14.34 -0.86
C THR A 303 -17.67 12.85 -1.03
N TYR A 304 -16.73 12.31 -0.26
CA TYR A 304 -16.36 10.91 -0.30
C TYR A 304 -16.88 10.17 0.92
N TYR A 305 -17.36 8.93 0.73
CA TYR A 305 -17.84 8.04 1.77
C TYR A 305 -17.09 6.72 1.70
N SER A 306 -16.47 6.34 2.80
CA SER A 306 -15.65 5.15 2.96
C SER A 306 -16.41 4.09 3.75
N TYR A 307 -16.39 2.86 3.25
CA TYR A 307 -17.02 1.71 3.91
C TYR A 307 -16.07 0.51 3.93
N PHE A 308 -16.25 -0.34 4.94
CA PHE A 308 -15.63 -1.65 5.04
C PHE A 308 -16.69 -2.68 5.37
N PHE A 309 -16.51 -3.89 4.85
CA PHE A 309 -17.39 -5.01 5.16
C PHE A 309 -16.88 -5.73 6.41
N ALA A 310 -17.72 -5.82 7.44
CA ALA A 310 -17.42 -6.57 8.67
C ALA A 310 -17.91 -8.02 8.49
N SER A 311 -17.01 -8.91 8.08
CA SER A 311 -17.37 -10.30 7.73
C SER A 311 -17.92 -11.13 8.89
N ASP A 312 -17.53 -10.79 10.12
CA ASP A 312 -18.06 -11.39 11.36
C ASP A 312 -19.51 -10.98 11.66
N GLU A 313 -19.92 -9.80 11.19
CA GLU A 313 -21.28 -9.26 11.34
C GLU A 313 -22.13 -9.44 10.08
N ASN A 314 -21.52 -9.86 8.97
CA ASN A 314 -22.12 -9.97 7.64
C ASN A 314 -22.85 -8.68 7.22
N ARG A 315 -22.17 -7.52 7.35
CA ARG A 315 -22.72 -6.22 6.95
C ARG A 315 -21.66 -5.17 6.65
N TRP A 316 -22.03 -4.16 5.86
CA TRP A 316 -21.24 -2.95 5.69
C TRP A 316 -21.30 -2.01 6.89
N HIS A 317 -20.17 -1.35 7.14
CA HIS A 317 -20.05 -0.24 8.08
C HIS A 317 -19.48 0.99 7.40
N LEU A 318 -20.01 2.17 7.76
CA LEU A 318 -19.38 3.44 7.40
C LEU A 318 -18.06 3.57 8.19
N PHE A 319 -16.93 3.75 7.53
CA PHE A 319 -15.71 4.18 8.21
C PHE A 319 -15.72 5.70 8.43
N GLY A 320 -15.95 6.45 7.36
CA GLY A 320 -16.06 7.89 7.48
C GLY A 320 -16.51 8.54 6.18
N ALA A 321 -16.95 9.79 6.29
CA ALA A 321 -17.26 10.61 5.14
C ALA A 321 -16.58 11.97 5.27
N GLY A 322 -16.14 12.54 4.16
CA GLY A 322 -15.46 13.83 4.15
C GLY A 322 -15.58 14.58 2.84
N LYS A 323 -15.55 15.90 2.96
CA LYS A 323 -15.58 16.84 1.85
C LYS A 323 -14.17 17.25 1.48
N LYS A 324 -13.77 16.98 0.24
CA LYS A 324 -12.48 17.38 -0.31
C LYS A 324 -12.65 18.59 -1.22
N TYR A 325 -11.91 19.66 -0.97
CA TYR A 325 -11.98 20.85 -1.82
C TYR A 325 -11.49 20.52 -3.24
N ASN A 326 -12.34 20.80 -4.23
CA ASN A 326 -12.11 20.39 -5.62
C ASN A 326 -11.66 21.54 -6.53
N LYS A 327 -11.41 22.73 -5.97
CA LYS A 327 -10.93 23.91 -6.71
C LYS A 327 -11.86 24.31 -7.87
N GLY A 328 -13.18 24.11 -7.69
CA GLY A 328 -14.19 24.40 -8.70
C GLY A 328 -14.21 23.41 -9.88
N LYS A 329 -13.60 22.24 -9.70
CA LYS A 329 -13.57 21.15 -10.70
C LYS A 329 -14.13 19.89 -10.07
N PRO A 330 -15.46 19.73 -10.04
CA PRO A 330 -16.09 18.51 -9.54
C PRO A 330 -15.52 17.28 -10.24
N LEU A 331 -15.35 16.20 -9.50
CA LEU A 331 -14.87 14.93 -10.06
C LEU A 331 -15.87 14.43 -11.12
N ASP A 332 -15.39 14.19 -12.34
CA ASP A 332 -16.25 13.71 -13.42
C ASP A 332 -16.67 12.24 -13.21
N SER A 333 -15.71 11.37 -12.92
CA SER A 333 -15.93 9.95 -12.67
C SER A 333 -14.93 9.41 -11.64
N LEU A 334 -15.39 8.52 -10.77
CA LEU A 334 -14.54 7.84 -9.79
C LEU A 334 -13.75 6.72 -10.47
N TRP A 335 -12.43 6.76 -10.34
CA TRP A 335 -11.54 5.69 -10.82
C TRP A 335 -11.00 4.88 -9.63
N VAL A 336 -10.60 3.65 -9.92
CA VAL A 336 -10.02 2.72 -8.95
C VAL A 336 -8.73 2.12 -9.51
N GLY A 337 -7.72 2.03 -8.66
CA GLY A 337 -6.48 1.35 -8.97
C GLY A 337 -5.81 0.83 -7.70
N SER A 338 -4.67 0.18 -7.86
CA SER A 338 -3.88 -0.27 -6.72
C SER A 338 -2.41 -0.42 -7.12
N PHE A 339 -1.56 -0.64 -6.13
CA PHE A 339 -0.18 -1.01 -6.35
C PHE A 339 0.28 -1.99 -5.28
N VAL A 340 1.31 -2.78 -5.59
CA VAL A 340 2.02 -3.62 -4.63
C VAL A 340 3.42 -3.04 -4.44
N GLU A 341 3.71 -2.55 -3.24
CA GLU A 341 5.00 -1.95 -2.87
C GLU A 341 5.61 -2.62 -1.64
N VAL A 342 6.94 -2.68 -1.62
CA VAL A 342 7.72 -2.97 -0.41
C VAL A 342 8.46 -1.69 -0.01
N PRO A 343 8.09 -0.96 1.04
CA PRO A 343 8.84 0.22 1.48
C PRO A 343 10.14 -0.17 2.21
N GLY A 344 11.14 0.71 2.22
CA GLY A 344 12.36 0.52 3.03
C GLY A 344 13.67 0.86 2.31
N PRO A 345 14.73 1.22 3.06
CA PRO A 345 15.99 1.66 2.49
C PRO A 345 16.91 0.48 2.12
N ALA A 346 17.82 0.73 1.18
CA ALA A 346 18.76 -0.27 0.64
C ALA A 346 19.64 -1.02 1.66
N PRO A 347 20.03 -0.46 2.81
CA PRO A 347 20.82 -1.18 3.79
C PRO A 347 20.10 -2.38 4.44
N VAL A 348 18.77 -2.37 4.57
CA VAL A 348 18.03 -3.37 5.38
C VAL A 348 16.92 -4.09 4.60
N GLN A 349 16.27 -3.42 3.63
CA GLN A 349 15.14 -3.98 2.89
C GLN A 349 15.61 -4.77 1.66
N ARG A 350 16.68 -5.55 1.77
CA ARG A 350 17.32 -6.22 0.62
C ARG A 350 16.51 -7.44 0.15
N THR A 351 15.26 -7.22 -0.26
CA THR A 351 14.28 -8.27 -0.53
C THR A 351 13.83 -8.32 -2.00
N GLY A 352 14.60 -7.76 -2.93
CA GLY A 352 14.30 -7.68 -4.36
C GLY A 352 13.76 -8.97 -5.01
N PRO A 353 14.37 -10.13 -4.75
CA PRO A 353 13.93 -11.41 -5.32
C PRO A 353 12.65 -11.99 -4.72
N TYR A 354 12.17 -11.52 -3.58
CA TYR A 354 11.03 -12.14 -2.90
C TYR A 354 9.72 -11.55 -3.42
N LYS A 355 8.86 -12.42 -3.96
CA LYS A 355 7.58 -12.02 -4.55
C LYS A 355 6.59 -11.51 -3.50
N ARG A 356 5.76 -10.53 -3.89
CA ARG A 356 4.58 -10.06 -3.17
C ARG A 356 3.43 -10.04 -4.13
N THR A 357 2.29 -10.60 -3.74
CA THR A 357 1.14 -10.76 -4.62
C THR A 357 -0.13 -10.35 -3.90
N MET A 358 -0.93 -9.52 -4.57
CA MET A 358 -2.28 -9.17 -4.14
C MET A 358 -3.26 -9.64 -5.21
N ARG A 359 -4.40 -10.17 -4.78
CA ARG A 359 -5.52 -10.53 -5.64
C ARG A 359 -6.66 -9.52 -5.51
N TYR A 360 -7.37 -9.31 -6.62
CA TYR A 360 -8.43 -8.30 -6.74
C TYR A 360 -9.65 -8.83 -7.48
N ARG A 361 -10.84 -8.49 -6.98
CA ARG A 361 -12.10 -8.49 -7.74
C ARG A 361 -12.98 -7.33 -7.28
N GLY A 362 -13.77 -6.75 -8.19
CA GLY A 362 -14.56 -5.59 -7.83
C GLY A 362 -15.65 -5.22 -8.82
N TRP A 363 -16.43 -4.21 -8.44
CA TRP A 363 -17.59 -3.72 -9.15
C TRP A 363 -17.67 -2.20 -9.05
N VAL A 364 -18.33 -1.59 -10.02
CA VAL A 364 -18.59 -0.16 -10.09
C VAL A 364 -20.07 0.10 -10.29
N MET A 365 -20.57 1.16 -9.65
CA MET A 365 -21.90 1.70 -9.87
C MET A 365 -21.80 3.03 -10.60
N ASP A 366 -22.52 3.16 -11.71
CA ASP A 366 -22.66 4.43 -12.42
C ASP A 366 -23.67 5.37 -11.73
N GLU A 367 -23.78 6.60 -12.24
CA GLU A 367 -24.70 7.62 -11.72
C GLU A 367 -26.19 7.29 -11.90
N SER A 368 -26.52 6.31 -12.74
CA SER A 368 -27.89 5.79 -12.87
C SER A 368 -28.23 4.73 -11.81
N GLY A 369 -27.25 4.32 -11.01
CA GLY A 369 -27.39 3.25 -10.01
C GLY A 369 -27.16 1.85 -10.58
N LYS A 370 -26.66 1.73 -11.82
CA LYS A 370 -26.42 0.44 -12.46
C LYS A 370 -25.02 -0.06 -12.14
N TRP A 371 -24.94 -1.36 -11.86
CA TRP A 371 -23.71 -2.04 -11.48
C TRP A 371 -23.05 -2.78 -12.64
N TYR A 372 -21.72 -2.74 -12.65
CA TYR A 372 -20.86 -3.40 -13.65
C TYR A 372 -19.66 -4.04 -12.97
N PRO A 373 -19.18 -5.19 -13.46
CA PRO A 373 -17.94 -5.76 -12.95
C PRO A 373 -16.73 -4.96 -13.43
N LEU A 374 -15.70 -4.92 -12.60
CA LEU A 374 -14.35 -4.57 -13.01
C LEU A 374 -13.72 -5.82 -13.63
N ASP A 375 -13.72 -5.87 -14.96
CA ASP A 375 -13.31 -7.04 -15.77
C ASP A 375 -12.11 -6.75 -16.66
N ARG A 376 -11.48 -5.59 -16.50
CA ARG A 376 -10.20 -5.23 -17.12
C ARG A 376 -9.21 -4.74 -16.08
N MET A 377 -7.98 -5.23 -16.16
CA MET A 377 -6.85 -4.76 -15.38
C MET A 377 -5.77 -4.22 -16.32
N GLN A 378 -5.38 -2.96 -16.11
CA GLN A 378 -4.40 -2.31 -16.96
C GLN A 378 -3.02 -2.97 -16.87
N ASN A 379 -2.36 -3.07 -18.01
CA ASN A 379 -0.95 -3.39 -18.04
C ASN A 379 -0.09 -2.18 -17.65
N GLY A 380 1.16 -2.41 -17.25
CA GLY A 380 2.01 -1.31 -16.80
C GLY A 380 3.38 -1.76 -16.34
N ASN A 381 4.19 -0.78 -15.94
CA ASN A 381 5.57 -1.00 -15.49
C ASN A 381 6.43 -1.72 -16.55
N ILE A 382 6.20 -1.36 -17.82
CA ILE A 382 7.01 -1.79 -18.96
C ILE A 382 8.11 -0.76 -19.13
N ASP A 383 9.35 -1.20 -19.05
CA ASP A 383 10.51 -0.38 -19.30
C ASP A 383 10.58 -0.01 -20.79
N LYS A 384 10.78 1.28 -21.09
CA LYS A 384 10.68 1.78 -22.46
C LYS A 384 11.89 1.41 -23.32
N GLU A 385 13.04 1.16 -22.71
CA GLU A 385 14.28 0.88 -23.43
C GLU A 385 14.39 -0.61 -23.76
N THR A 386 14.01 -1.46 -22.82
CA THR A 386 14.13 -2.92 -22.93
C THR A 386 12.84 -3.58 -23.41
N GLY A 387 11.68 -2.96 -23.17
CA GLY A 387 10.37 -3.58 -23.40
C GLY A 387 9.96 -4.61 -22.34
N TYR A 388 10.78 -4.84 -21.31
CA TYR A 388 10.52 -5.82 -20.26
C TYR A 388 9.74 -5.23 -19.08
N THR A 389 9.12 -6.09 -18.27
CA THR A 389 8.54 -5.71 -16.98
C THR A 389 9.13 -6.53 -15.83
N HIS A 390 9.24 -5.91 -14.67
CA HIS A 390 9.59 -6.58 -13.40
C HIS A 390 8.36 -7.08 -12.63
N THR A 391 7.17 -6.92 -13.21
CA THR A 391 5.90 -7.26 -12.58
C THR A 391 5.31 -8.50 -13.21
N ASP A 392 4.54 -9.24 -12.42
CA ASP A 392 3.74 -10.36 -12.89
C ASP A 392 2.28 -10.03 -12.61
N ARG A 393 1.40 -10.27 -13.57
CA ARG A 393 -0.02 -9.91 -13.48
C ARG A 393 -0.83 -10.81 -14.40
N GLY A 394 -2.04 -11.14 -13.98
CA GLY A 394 -2.88 -12.07 -14.72
C GLY A 394 -4.18 -12.37 -14.00
N ILE A 395 -4.73 -13.54 -14.29
CA ILE A 395 -5.98 -14.04 -13.73
C ILE A 395 -5.74 -15.41 -13.10
N THR A 396 -6.31 -15.63 -11.92
CA THR A 396 -6.33 -16.94 -11.26
C THR A 396 -7.46 -17.82 -11.80
N GLU A 397 -7.35 -19.14 -11.63
CA GLU A 397 -8.37 -20.09 -12.12
C GLU A 397 -9.78 -19.81 -11.57
N ASP A 398 -9.88 -19.27 -10.37
CA ASP A 398 -11.12 -18.88 -9.69
C ASP A 398 -11.60 -17.45 -10.01
N GLY A 399 -10.99 -16.78 -10.98
CA GLY A 399 -11.50 -15.53 -11.55
C GLY A 399 -11.11 -14.26 -10.81
N TRP A 400 -9.97 -14.25 -10.11
CA TRP A 400 -9.38 -13.03 -9.56
C TRP A 400 -8.32 -12.46 -10.48
N PHE A 401 -8.21 -11.14 -10.53
CA PHE A 401 -6.96 -10.53 -10.98
C PHE A 401 -5.87 -10.76 -9.93
N TYR A 402 -4.62 -10.90 -10.36
CA TYR A 402 -3.47 -10.79 -9.46
C TYR A 402 -2.48 -9.76 -9.98
N LEU A 403 -1.82 -9.07 -9.05
CA LEU A 403 -0.69 -8.19 -9.33
C LEU A 403 0.44 -8.57 -8.38
N ALA A 404 1.62 -8.75 -8.95
CA ALA A 404 2.81 -9.15 -8.21
C ALA A 404 4.04 -8.35 -8.60
N THR A 405 4.95 -8.22 -7.63
CA THR A 405 6.29 -7.68 -7.82
C THR A 405 7.32 -8.54 -7.10
N GLY A 406 8.58 -8.44 -7.51
CA GLY A 406 9.69 -9.24 -6.99
C GLY A 406 10.06 -10.37 -7.95
N GLY A 407 10.79 -11.37 -7.46
CA GLY A 407 11.36 -12.42 -8.30
C GLY A 407 12.69 -12.03 -8.94
N TRP A 408 13.46 -13.04 -9.32
CA TRP A 408 14.75 -12.86 -9.97
C TRP A 408 14.63 -12.38 -11.42
N THR A 409 13.57 -12.80 -12.11
CA THR A 409 13.38 -12.55 -13.53
C THR A 409 12.70 -11.23 -13.81
N PHE A 410 12.89 -10.78 -15.04
CA PHE A 410 12.05 -9.83 -15.77
C PHE A 410 11.40 -10.61 -16.90
N GLN A 411 10.34 -10.10 -17.49
CA GLN A 411 9.59 -10.82 -18.51
C GLN A 411 9.05 -9.91 -19.59
N ASP A 412 8.77 -10.49 -20.74
CA ASP A 412 7.91 -9.86 -21.73
C ASP A 412 6.55 -9.54 -21.07
N PRO A 413 5.94 -8.38 -21.40
CA PRO A 413 4.69 -8.00 -20.78
C PRO A 413 3.60 -9.02 -21.16
N PRO A 414 2.78 -9.46 -20.19
CA PRO A 414 1.69 -10.39 -20.48
C PRO A 414 0.74 -9.75 -21.49
N ASN A 415 0.09 -10.58 -22.31
CA ASN A 415 -0.82 -10.13 -23.38
C ASN A 415 -0.20 -9.09 -24.33
N ASN A 416 1.11 -9.14 -24.59
CA ASN A 416 1.85 -8.18 -25.40
C ASN A 416 1.73 -6.72 -24.92
N GLY A 417 1.51 -6.51 -23.62
CA GLY A 417 1.33 -5.18 -23.05
C GLY A 417 -0.09 -4.62 -23.11
N GLU A 418 -1.03 -5.35 -23.70
CA GLU A 418 -2.46 -5.02 -23.64
C GLU A 418 -3.05 -5.34 -22.26
N ASP A 419 -4.24 -4.79 -22.00
CA ASP A 419 -4.97 -5.02 -20.75
C ASP A 419 -5.32 -6.50 -20.56
N ILE A 420 -5.42 -6.90 -19.29
CA ILE A 420 -5.82 -8.26 -18.91
C ILE A 420 -7.35 -8.26 -18.73
N GLU A 421 -8.04 -9.13 -19.47
CA GLU A 421 -9.52 -9.22 -19.45
C GLU A 421 -10.00 -10.50 -18.77
N LEU A 422 -10.96 -10.37 -17.85
CA LEU A 422 -11.66 -11.53 -17.29
C LEU A 422 -12.58 -12.17 -18.35
N PRO A 423 -12.50 -13.48 -18.60
CA PRO A 423 -13.22 -14.13 -19.70
C PRO A 423 -14.75 -14.09 -19.57
N TYR A 424 -15.29 -13.87 -18.37
CA TYR A 424 -16.67 -13.46 -18.08
C TYR A 424 -16.80 -13.27 -16.57
N SER A 425 -17.26 -12.12 -16.09
CA SER A 425 -17.56 -11.90 -14.67
C SER A 425 -19.05 -11.60 -14.49
N GLY A 426 -19.81 -12.65 -14.16
CA GLY A 426 -21.08 -12.45 -13.47
C GLY A 426 -20.83 -11.80 -12.11
N LYS A 427 -21.87 -11.24 -11.51
CA LYS A 427 -21.84 -10.87 -10.08
C LYS A 427 -21.55 -12.16 -9.29
N PRO A 428 -20.44 -12.25 -8.54
CA PRO A 428 -20.15 -13.44 -7.76
C PRO A 428 -21.20 -13.55 -6.64
N ASP A 429 -21.43 -14.78 -6.20
CA ASP A 429 -22.28 -15.06 -5.06
C ASP A 429 -21.47 -14.75 -3.79
N VAL A 430 -21.57 -13.51 -3.34
CA VAL A 430 -20.86 -12.98 -2.16
C VAL A 430 -21.83 -12.12 -1.36
N GLU A 431 -21.78 -12.26 -0.04
CA GLU A 431 -22.76 -11.66 0.87
C GLU A 431 -22.77 -10.13 0.78
N TYR A 432 -21.60 -9.50 0.63
CA TYR A 432 -21.45 -8.04 0.60
C TYR A 432 -22.02 -7.35 -0.65
N LEU A 433 -22.62 -8.08 -1.59
CA LEU A 433 -23.29 -7.53 -2.76
C LEU A 433 -24.82 -7.71 -2.72
N ASP A 434 -25.42 -8.17 -1.63
CA ASP A 434 -26.88 -8.29 -1.55
C ASP A 434 -27.62 -6.95 -1.70
N THR A 435 -28.91 -7.00 -2.01
CA THR A 435 -29.68 -5.79 -2.34
C THR A 435 -29.63 -4.75 -1.21
N ASP A 436 -29.82 -5.22 0.03
CA ASP A 436 -29.81 -4.37 1.22
C ASP A 436 -28.40 -3.78 1.47
N ASP A 437 -27.34 -4.54 1.20
CA ASP A 437 -25.96 -4.07 1.29
C ASP A 437 -25.64 -2.99 0.26
N LEU A 438 -26.08 -3.18 -0.99
CA LEU A 438 -25.90 -2.17 -2.03
C LEU A 438 -26.71 -0.89 -1.74
N GLU A 439 -27.90 -1.02 -1.15
CA GLU A 439 -28.69 0.13 -0.72
C GLU A 439 -27.98 0.90 0.41
N PHE A 440 -27.46 0.20 1.41
CA PHE A 440 -26.72 0.82 2.53
C PHE A 440 -25.56 1.70 2.04
N LEU A 441 -24.81 1.23 1.04
CA LEU A 441 -23.67 1.94 0.46
C LEU A 441 -24.03 3.27 -0.23
N THR A 442 -25.31 3.49 -0.52
CA THR A 442 -25.83 4.76 -1.10
C THR A 442 -26.32 5.74 -0.04
N GLN A 443 -26.22 5.41 1.25
CA GLN A 443 -26.72 6.22 2.34
C GLN A 443 -25.68 6.42 3.44
N VAL A 444 -25.99 7.30 4.39
CA VAL A 444 -25.34 7.36 5.70
C VAL A 444 -26.27 6.76 6.75
N PRO A 445 -25.77 6.09 7.82
CA PRO A 445 -26.62 5.45 8.82
C PRO A 445 -27.60 6.41 9.51
N SER A 446 -27.14 7.61 9.83
CA SER A 446 -27.95 8.64 10.49
C SER A 446 -27.67 10.01 9.89
N GLU A 447 -28.61 10.93 10.04
CA GLU A 447 -28.49 12.27 9.49
C GLU A 447 -29.18 13.29 10.40
N ILE A 448 -28.57 14.48 10.49
CA ILE A 448 -29.19 15.68 11.04
C ILE A 448 -29.03 16.80 10.02
N SER A 449 -30.12 17.47 9.64
CA SER A 449 -30.09 18.53 8.62
C SER A 449 -30.88 19.76 9.06
N ILE A 450 -30.32 20.95 8.86
CA ILE A 450 -31.02 22.21 9.14
C ILE A 450 -31.85 22.56 7.91
N SER A 451 -33.16 22.69 8.11
CA SER A 451 -34.10 23.03 7.04
C SER A 451 -34.45 24.52 7.01
N LYS A 452 -34.36 25.22 8.15
CA LYS A 452 -34.70 26.64 8.24
C LYS A 452 -33.97 27.34 9.39
N VAL A 453 -33.59 28.60 9.16
CA VAL A 453 -33.09 29.54 10.16
C VAL A 453 -33.92 30.82 10.07
N GLU A 454 -34.68 31.15 11.11
CA GLU A 454 -35.55 32.33 11.16
C GLU A 454 -35.10 33.27 12.27
N ARG A 455 -34.67 34.48 11.90
CA ARG A 455 -34.20 35.48 12.86
C ARG A 455 -35.33 36.37 13.34
N SER A 456 -35.24 36.78 14.60
CA SER A 456 -36.11 37.78 15.23
C SER A 456 -35.33 38.50 16.33
N GLY A 457 -34.77 39.67 16.00
CA GLY A 457 -33.86 40.41 16.87
C GLY A 457 -32.60 39.59 17.18
N GLU A 458 -32.25 39.50 18.47
CA GLU A 458 -31.10 38.74 18.98
C GLU A 458 -31.42 37.25 19.20
N LYS A 459 -32.44 36.71 18.51
CA LYS A 459 -32.83 35.30 18.57
C LYS A 459 -32.95 34.71 17.18
N ALA A 460 -32.69 33.42 17.06
CA ALA A 460 -33.03 32.65 15.87
C ALA A 460 -33.76 31.35 16.23
N ARG A 461 -34.82 31.04 15.49
CA ARG A 461 -35.46 29.72 15.47
C ARG A 461 -34.80 28.87 14.42
N ILE A 462 -34.25 27.73 14.84
CA ILE A 462 -33.60 26.74 13.99
C ILE A 462 -34.55 25.55 13.86
N THR A 463 -34.96 25.26 12.63
CA THR A 463 -35.73 24.05 12.31
C THR A 463 -34.80 23.04 11.69
N TYR A 464 -34.74 21.84 12.25
CA TYR A 464 -33.87 20.76 11.78
C TYR A 464 -34.60 19.43 11.75
N ASN A 465 -34.18 18.53 10.87
CA ASN A 465 -34.70 17.17 10.75
C ASN A 465 -33.64 16.16 11.17
N VAL A 466 -34.08 15.07 11.79
CA VAL A 466 -33.24 13.92 12.14
C VAL A 466 -33.78 12.70 11.40
N ARG A 467 -32.90 11.94 10.77
CA ARG A 467 -33.19 10.62 10.20
C ARG A 467 -32.36 9.57 10.93
N ASN A 468 -33.02 8.52 11.41
CA ASN A 468 -32.46 7.48 12.26
C ASN A 468 -31.71 8.05 13.47
N THR A 469 -32.47 8.41 14.49
CA THR A 469 -31.94 8.94 15.76
C THR A 469 -30.92 8.00 16.41
N GLY A 470 -31.11 6.68 16.28
CA GLY A 470 -30.25 5.65 16.89
C GLY A 470 -30.34 5.59 18.41
N GLU A 471 -29.56 4.71 19.03
CA GLU A 471 -29.47 4.59 20.49
C GLU A 471 -28.48 5.61 21.07
N ASN A 472 -28.72 6.03 22.32
CA ASN A 472 -27.85 6.97 23.07
C ASN A 472 -27.56 8.28 22.31
N ALA A 473 -28.56 8.77 21.56
CA ALA A 473 -28.42 9.92 20.70
C ALA A 473 -28.14 11.22 21.47
N GLU A 474 -27.18 11.98 20.98
CA GLU A 474 -26.86 13.33 21.42
C GLU A 474 -26.74 14.23 20.20
N ALA A 475 -27.38 15.39 20.24
CA ALA A 475 -27.26 16.38 19.18
C ALA A 475 -26.85 17.74 19.72
N PHE A 476 -26.15 18.49 18.88
CA PHE A 476 -25.61 19.80 19.20
C PHE A 476 -25.89 20.77 18.04
N LEU A 477 -26.12 22.03 18.37
CA LEU A 477 -26.05 23.13 17.42
C LEU A 477 -24.82 23.97 17.73
N TYR A 478 -24.14 24.39 16.67
CA TYR A 478 -23.00 25.30 16.70
C TYR A 478 -23.35 26.53 15.88
N TRP A 479 -22.99 27.73 16.35
CA TRP A 479 -23.27 28.96 15.61
C TRP A 479 -22.27 30.08 15.90
N GLY A 480 -22.21 31.03 14.98
CA GLY A 480 -21.38 32.22 15.07
C GLY A 480 -21.59 33.15 13.87
N ASP A 481 -20.83 34.23 13.83
CA ASP A 481 -20.75 35.13 12.67
C ASP A 481 -19.67 34.76 11.65
N GLU A 482 -18.79 33.82 12.00
CA GLU A 482 -17.85 33.18 11.09
C GLU A 482 -18.22 31.70 10.86
N GLU A 483 -17.96 31.20 9.66
CA GLU A 483 -18.09 29.78 9.33
C GLU A 483 -17.05 28.96 10.10
N GLY A 484 -17.41 27.78 10.61
CA GLY A 484 -16.50 26.86 11.29
C GLY A 484 -16.29 25.51 10.57
N LEU A 485 -17.02 25.26 9.47
CA LEU A 485 -17.15 23.96 8.81
C LEU A 485 -17.54 22.88 9.83
N THR A 486 -16.81 21.78 9.88
CA THR A 486 -16.98 20.69 10.86
C THR A 486 -15.85 20.67 11.88
N PHE A 487 -15.17 21.82 12.07
CA PHE A 487 -14.16 21.99 13.12
C PHE A 487 -14.83 22.59 14.36
N LYS A 488 -15.11 21.74 15.34
CA LYS A 488 -15.83 22.11 16.56
C LYS A 488 -15.23 23.35 17.25
N ASP A 489 -13.90 23.42 17.29
CA ASP A 489 -13.10 24.48 17.93
C ASP A 489 -13.13 25.84 17.21
N ARG A 490 -13.71 25.90 16.00
CA ARG A 490 -13.84 27.14 15.21
C ARG A 490 -15.19 27.82 15.35
N TRP A 491 -16.15 27.21 16.05
CA TRP A 491 -17.46 27.79 16.28
C TRP A 491 -17.47 28.65 17.56
N GLU A 492 -18.07 29.84 17.49
CA GLU A 492 -18.15 30.76 18.64
C GLU A 492 -19.01 30.18 19.79
N ASN A 493 -20.09 29.49 19.45
CA ASN A 493 -21.08 29.03 20.41
C ASN A 493 -21.50 27.58 20.16
N GLU A 494 -21.89 26.87 21.22
CA GLU A 494 -22.48 25.53 21.16
C GLU A 494 -23.65 25.38 22.14
N ILE A 495 -24.61 24.52 21.79
CA ILE A 495 -25.68 24.09 22.70
C ILE A 495 -26.02 22.62 22.48
N ARG A 496 -26.22 21.87 23.56
CA ARG A 496 -26.73 20.50 23.53
C ARG A 496 -28.25 20.50 23.41
N LEU A 497 -28.78 19.67 22.52
CA LEU A 497 -30.22 19.49 22.29
C LEU A 497 -30.76 18.42 23.24
N ILE A 498 -31.74 18.77 24.07
CA ILE A 498 -32.21 17.93 25.19
C ILE A 498 -33.38 17.00 24.80
N SER A 499 -34.14 17.34 23.76
CA SER A 499 -35.32 16.59 23.33
C SER A 499 -35.28 16.28 21.83
N LEU A 500 -34.31 15.44 21.46
CA LEU A 500 -34.15 15.01 20.07
C LEU A 500 -35.23 13.98 19.70
N GLN A 501 -35.94 14.20 18.61
CA GLN A 501 -36.94 13.28 18.07
C GLN A 501 -36.64 12.95 16.62
N GLU A 502 -37.11 11.78 16.17
CA GLU A 502 -37.11 11.42 14.76
C GLU A 502 -37.96 12.42 13.95
N GLY A 503 -37.47 12.80 12.77
CA GLY A 503 -38.13 13.79 11.92
C GLY A 503 -37.89 15.23 12.38
N LYS A 504 -38.93 16.06 12.34
CA LYS A 504 -38.81 17.53 12.49
C LYS A 504 -38.67 17.94 13.96
N ASN A 505 -37.70 18.81 14.22
CA ASN A 505 -37.41 19.41 15.53
C ASN A 505 -37.25 20.94 15.39
N GLU A 506 -37.32 21.65 16.52
CA GLU A 506 -37.09 23.10 16.60
C GLU A 506 -36.30 23.47 17.85
N GLN A 507 -35.35 24.41 17.70
CA GLN A 507 -34.59 24.99 18.80
C GLN A 507 -34.49 26.51 18.64
N ILE A 508 -34.60 27.25 19.74
CA ILE A 508 -34.34 28.68 19.76
C ILE A 508 -32.94 28.91 20.32
N ILE A 509 -32.13 29.69 19.61
CA ILE A 509 -30.85 30.22 20.09
C ILE A 509 -31.01 31.72 20.36
N GLU A 510 -30.33 32.21 21.39
CA GLU A 510 -30.40 33.61 21.86
C GLU A 510 -29.00 34.24 21.89
N GLY A 511 -28.94 35.57 21.97
CA GLY A 511 -27.68 36.31 22.03
C GLY A 511 -26.93 36.40 20.71
N ILE A 512 -27.63 36.27 19.57
CA ILE A 512 -27.00 36.39 18.24
C ILE A 512 -26.82 37.87 17.86
N LYS A 513 -25.69 38.21 17.24
CA LYS A 513 -25.41 39.57 16.72
C LYS A 513 -26.34 39.89 15.55
N PHE A 514 -27.13 40.96 15.64
CA PHE A 514 -28.17 41.26 14.62
C PHE A 514 -27.61 41.81 13.30
N ASP A 515 -26.39 42.33 13.31
CA ASP A 515 -25.75 43.07 12.21
C ASP A 515 -24.78 42.23 11.36
N SER A 516 -24.65 40.94 11.67
CA SER A 516 -23.81 39.99 10.92
C SER A 516 -24.60 38.78 10.41
N THR A 517 -24.07 38.12 9.39
CA THR A 517 -24.62 36.84 8.91
C THR A 517 -24.45 35.80 10.01
N LEU A 518 -25.55 35.13 10.37
CA LEU A 518 -25.51 34.01 11.31
C LEU A 518 -25.25 32.73 10.54
N TYR A 519 -24.20 32.00 10.92
CA TYR A 519 -23.93 30.64 10.45
C TYR A 519 -24.34 29.63 11.52
N VAL A 520 -24.94 28.52 11.11
CA VAL A 520 -25.43 27.46 12.00
C VAL A 520 -25.10 26.10 11.42
N ARG A 521 -24.53 25.22 12.25
CA ARG A 521 -24.25 23.83 11.93
C ARG A 521 -24.81 22.91 13.00
N SER A 522 -25.32 21.76 12.61
CA SER A 522 -25.77 20.72 13.54
C SER A 522 -24.86 19.49 13.52
N PHE A 523 -24.80 18.80 14.65
CA PHE A 523 -24.06 17.56 14.86
C PHE A 523 -24.91 16.56 15.63
N LEU A 524 -24.83 15.29 15.24
CA LEU A 524 -25.49 14.15 15.85
C LEU A 524 -24.45 13.08 16.20
N ARG A 525 -24.54 12.49 17.38
CA ARG A 525 -23.79 11.31 17.79
C ARG A 525 -24.76 10.28 18.33
N ASN A 526 -24.63 9.02 17.93
CA ASN A 526 -25.46 7.91 18.40
C ASN A 526 -24.67 6.59 18.29
N SER A 527 -25.32 5.45 18.52
CA SER A 527 -24.72 4.12 18.37
C SER A 527 -24.07 3.85 17.01
N ASP A 528 -24.57 4.47 15.94
CA ASP A 528 -24.10 4.24 14.56
C ASP A 528 -22.90 5.14 14.20
N GLY A 529 -22.61 6.16 15.01
CA GLY A 529 -21.46 7.03 14.79
C GLY A 529 -21.67 8.49 15.14
N GLN A 530 -21.01 9.35 14.37
CA GLN A 530 -20.99 10.80 14.50
C GLN A 530 -21.23 11.44 13.14
N PHE A 531 -22.14 12.41 13.07
CA PHE A 531 -22.69 12.95 11.83
C PHE A 531 -22.89 14.46 11.97
N TRP A 532 -22.11 15.23 11.22
CA TRP A 532 -22.43 16.64 10.98
C TRP A 532 -23.53 16.74 9.93
N SER A 533 -24.36 17.77 10.03
CA SER A 533 -25.14 18.24 8.88
C SER A 533 -24.27 18.41 7.65
N PHE A 534 -24.80 18.16 6.46
CA PHE A 534 -24.04 18.23 5.21
C PHE A 534 -23.61 19.65 4.86
N GLU A 535 -24.49 20.63 5.07
CA GLU A 535 -24.24 22.04 4.76
C GLU A 535 -24.42 22.92 5.99
N THR A 536 -23.74 24.07 5.97
CA THR A 536 -23.92 25.12 6.98
C THR A 536 -25.14 25.91 6.55
N ALA A 537 -26.09 26.07 7.47
CA ALA A 537 -27.21 26.98 7.24
C ALA A 537 -26.76 28.40 7.58
N SER A 538 -27.22 29.38 6.80
CA SER A 538 -26.91 30.78 7.06
C SER A 538 -28.14 31.66 6.98
N SER A 539 -28.16 32.74 7.76
CA SER A 539 -29.20 33.77 7.69
C SER A 539 -28.54 35.15 7.75
N ALA A 540 -28.68 35.90 6.67
CA ALA A 540 -28.24 37.29 6.58
C ALA A 540 -28.96 38.17 7.62
N PRO A 541 -28.41 39.35 7.96
CA PRO A 541 -29.01 40.30 8.89
C PRO A 541 -30.49 40.62 8.62
#